data_AF-A0A1I0RBN4-F1
#
_entry.id   AF-A0A1I0RBN4-F1
#
_cell.length_a   1.000
_cell.length_b   1.000
_cell.length_c   1.000
_cell.angle_alpha   90.00
_cell.angle_beta   90.00
_cell.angle_gamma   90.00
#
_symmetry.space_group_name_H-M   'P 1'
#
loop_
_entity.id
_entity.type
_entity.pdbx_description
1 polymer ?
#
loop_
_entity_poly.entity_id
_entity_poly.type
_entity_poly.pdbx_seq_one_letter_code
_entity_poly.pdbx_strand_id
1 'polypeptide(L)'
;MFTQPTLYLGAMNGQHKITISGVVFYVEDCCQKQLLNHLAAMNNFRKDMPLDERVAEVLLDELKAVGKDVISGVEVEHLIQRTKHLRQPD
;
A
#
# COMPACT_ATOMS: atom_id res chain seq x y z
N MET A 1 18.22 -11.34 27.10
CA MET A 1 18.11 -11.75 25.67
C MET A 1 16.88 -11.08 25.08
N PHE A 2 17.09 -10.27 24.03
CA PHE A 2 16.10 -9.76 23.06
C PHE A 2 15.25 -10.94 22.51
N THR A 3 13.96 -10.89 22.15
CA THR A 3 12.97 -9.84 21.87
C THR A 3 11.56 -10.44 22.09
N GLN A 4 10.60 -9.64 22.57
CA GLN A 4 9.17 -9.90 22.35
C GLN A 4 8.80 -9.42 20.94
N PRO A 5 8.07 -10.18 20.12
CA PRO A 5 7.22 -9.61 19.10
C PRO A 5 5.85 -9.40 19.74
N THR A 6 5.67 -8.28 20.44
CA THR A 6 4.34 -7.80 20.81
C THR A 6 3.66 -7.38 19.51
N LEU A 7 3.01 -8.33 18.85
CA LEU A 7 2.05 -8.09 17.77
C LEU A 7 0.92 -7.25 18.37
N TYR A 8 1.10 -5.93 18.35
CA TYR A 8 0.06 -4.96 18.68
C TYR A 8 -1.00 -5.01 17.56
N LEU A 9 -1.84 -6.04 17.62
CA LEU A 9 -3.07 -6.14 16.86
C LEU A 9 -4.10 -5.20 17.50
N GLY A 10 -3.86 -3.90 17.37
CA GLY A 10 -4.84 -2.88 17.70
C GLY A 10 -5.93 -2.89 16.64
N ALA A 11 -7.00 -3.65 16.87
CA ALA A 11 -8.26 -3.53 16.14
C ALA A 11 -8.90 -2.19 16.50
N MET A 12 -8.43 -1.09 15.89
CA MET A 12 -9.18 0.17 15.84
C MET A 12 -9.99 0.16 14.54
N ASN A 13 -11.28 -0.19 14.67
CA ASN A 13 -12.38 -0.01 13.73
C ASN A 13 -12.01 0.09 12.23
N GLY A 14 -11.99 -1.04 11.55
CA GLY A 14 -12.07 -1.09 10.09
C GLY A 14 -10.85 -0.59 9.34
N GLN A 15 -9.69 -0.46 10.00
CA GLN A 15 -8.44 -0.04 9.39
C GLN A 15 -7.31 -1.03 9.68
N HIS A 16 -6.55 -1.37 8.65
CA HIS A 16 -5.36 -2.20 8.67
C HIS A 16 -4.09 -1.39 8.41
N LYS A 17 -3.08 -1.67 9.23
CA LYS A 17 -1.73 -1.14 9.04
C LYS A 17 -0.97 -1.99 8.02
N ILE A 18 -0.44 -1.37 6.98
CA ILE A 18 0.49 -2.00 6.04
C ILE A 18 1.80 -1.22 6.00
N THR A 19 2.89 -1.89 5.63
CA THR A 19 4.19 -1.24 5.47
C THR A 19 4.71 -1.51 4.06
N ILE A 20 4.98 -0.44 3.32
CA ILE A 20 5.49 -0.49 1.94
C ILE A 20 6.77 0.34 1.93
N SER A 21 7.89 -0.28 1.54
CA SER A 21 9.19 0.40 1.46
C SER A 21 9.60 1.18 2.74
N GLY A 22 9.29 0.63 3.91
CA GLY A 22 9.59 1.27 5.21
C GLY A 22 8.61 2.37 5.63
N VAL A 23 7.63 2.73 4.78
CA VAL A 23 6.56 3.68 5.10
C VAL A 23 5.33 2.94 5.60
N VAL A 24 4.74 3.44 6.69
CA VAL A 24 3.52 2.89 7.29
C VAL A 24 2.29 3.57 6.70
N PHE A 25 1.35 2.78 6.22
CA PHE A 25 0.05 3.25 5.76
C PHE A 25 -1.09 2.61 6.55
N TYR A 26 -2.16 3.36 6.77
CA TYR A 26 -3.43 2.85 7.29
C TYR A 26 -4.41 2.71 6.13
N VAL A 27 -5.07 1.56 6.02
CA VAL A 27 -5.93 1.19 4.89
C VAL A 27 -7.26 0.70 5.43
N GLU A 28 -8.37 1.07 4.82
CA GLU A 28 -9.67 0.53 5.22
C GLU A 28 -9.79 -0.98 4.92
N ASP A 29 -10.45 -1.73 5.80
CA ASP A 29 -10.62 -3.19 5.69
C ASP A 29 -11.29 -3.59 4.37
N CYS A 30 -12.22 -2.78 3.87
CA CYS A 30 -12.97 -3.04 2.66
C CYS A 30 -12.09 -3.09 1.40
N CYS A 31 -11.00 -2.33 1.37
CA CYS A 31 -10.11 -2.21 0.22
C CYS A 31 -8.72 -2.85 0.44
N GLN A 32 -8.41 -3.28 1.67
CA GLN A 32 -7.14 -3.92 2.04
C GLN A 32 -6.79 -5.09 1.10
N LYS A 33 -7.74 -6.02 0.87
CA LYS A 33 -7.50 -7.20 0.03
C LYS A 33 -7.18 -6.80 -1.42
N GLN A 34 -7.87 -5.78 -1.93
CA GLN A 34 -7.65 -5.29 -3.29
C GLN A 34 -6.25 -4.66 -3.43
N LEU A 35 -5.83 -3.86 -2.44
CA LEU A 35 -4.51 -3.26 -2.40
C LEU A 35 -3.41 -4.32 -2.31
N LEU A 36 -3.52 -5.28 -1.38
CA LEU A 36 -2.54 -6.35 -1.22
C LEU A 36 -2.41 -7.22 -2.48
N ASN A 37 -3.52 -7.58 -3.11
CA ASN A 37 -3.50 -8.32 -4.38
C ASN A 37 -2.80 -7.53 -5.49
N HIS A 38 -3.01 -6.21 -5.54
CA HIS A 38 -2.38 -5.35 -6.53
C HIS A 38 -0.87 -5.23 -6.30
N LEU A 39 -0.44 -5.08 -5.05
CA LEU A 39 0.98 -5.08 -4.66
C LEU A 39 1.66 -6.41 -5.00
N ALA A 40 1.04 -7.53 -4.63
CA ALA A 40 1.55 -8.86 -4.93
C ALA A 40 1.67 -9.10 -6.43
N ALA A 41 0.69 -8.67 -7.22
CA ALA A 41 0.76 -8.74 -8.68
C ALA A 41 1.95 -7.93 -9.21
N MET A 42 2.16 -6.68 -8.77
CA MET A 42 3.29 -5.87 -9.23
C MET A 42 4.65 -6.46 -8.87
N ASN A 43 4.83 -6.96 -7.65
CA ASN A 43 6.08 -7.61 -7.23
C ASN A 43 6.37 -8.89 -8.03
N ASN A 44 5.35 -9.61 -8.48
CA ASN A 44 5.53 -10.76 -9.37
C ASN A 44 5.93 -10.35 -10.81
N PHE A 45 5.56 -9.14 -11.27
CA PHE A 45 5.82 -8.68 -12.64
C PHE A 45 7.25 -8.15 -12.86
N ARG A 46 7.90 -7.55 -11.86
CA ARG A 46 9.30 -7.11 -11.97
C ARG A 46 10.05 -7.40 -10.68
N LYS A 47 10.70 -8.55 -10.63
CA LYS A 47 11.58 -8.97 -9.53
C LYS A 47 12.81 -8.05 -9.34
N ASP A 48 13.17 -7.29 -10.36
CA ASP A 48 14.44 -6.54 -10.43
C ASP A 48 14.30 -5.01 -10.24
N MET A 49 13.09 -4.50 -9.96
CA MET A 49 12.86 -3.07 -9.77
C MET A 49 12.18 -2.81 -8.41
N PRO A 50 12.63 -1.82 -7.61
CA PRO A 50 11.98 -1.45 -6.36
C PRO A 50 10.65 -0.73 -6.63
N LEU A 51 9.66 -1.48 -7.11
CA LEU A 51 8.30 -1.01 -7.33
C LEU A 51 7.66 -0.53 -6.02
N ASP A 52 8.08 -1.11 -4.89
CA ASP A 52 7.61 -0.74 -3.56
C ASP A 52 7.87 0.74 -3.23
N GLU A 53 9.02 1.30 -3.63
CA GLU A 53 9.33 2.74 -3.40
C GLU A 53 8.39 3.63 -4.19
N ARG A 54 8.24 3.36 -5.49
CA ARG A 54 7.38 4.16 -6.37
C ARG A 54 5.91 4.08 -5.99
N VAL A 55 5.48 2.93 -5.47
CA VAL A 55 4.13 2.72 -4.97
C VAL A 55 3.92 3.49 -3.67
N ALA A 56 4.89 3.47 -2.76
CA ALA A 56 4.84 4.28 -1.55
C ALA A 56 4.80 5.79 -1.88
N GLU A 57 5.59 6.25 -2.86
CA GLU A 57 5.55 7.64 -3.34
C GLU A 57 4.16 8.02 -3.87
N VAL A 58 3.58 7.21 -4.76
CA VAL A 58 2.24 7.48 -5.32
C VAL A 58 1.19 7.53 -4.21
N LEU A 59 1.22 6.61 -3.24
CA LEU A 59 0.27 6.64 -2.12
C LEU A 59 0.46 7.89 -1.25
N LEU A 60 1.71 8.28 -0.98
CA LEU A 60 1.99 9.50 -0.21
C LEU A 60 1.50 10.75 -0.94
N ASP A 61 1.66 10.81 -2.26
CA ASP A 61 1.18 11.93 -3.05
C ASP A 61 -0.34 12.03 -3.10
N GLU A 62 -1.05 10.89 -3.24
CA GLU A 62 -2.51 10.85 -3.17
C GLU A 62 -3.02 11.30 -1.78
N LEU A 63 -2.43 10.76 -0.72
CA LEU A 63 -2.80 11.11 0.66
C LEU A 63 -2.55 12.59 0.97
N LYS A 64 -1.41 13.14 0.52
CA LYS A 64 -1.11 14.58 0.64
C LYS A 64 -2.05 15.45 -0.17
N ALA A 65 -2.41 15.05 -1.39
CA ALA A 65 -3.28 15.83 -2.26
C ALA A 65 -4.69 15.97 -1.68
N VAL A 66 -5.19 14.92 -1.02
CA VAL A 66 -6.53 14.90 -0.41
C VAL A 66 -6.49 15.37 1.07
N GLY A 67 -5.31 15.42 1.68
CA GLY A 67 -5.14 15.77 3.09
C GLY A 67 -5.66 14.70 4.04
N LYS A 68 -5.53 13.42 3.65
CA LYS A 68 -5.98 12.26 4.42
C LYS A 68 -4.80 11.41 4.88
N ASP A 69 -4.97 10.73 6.01
CA ASP A 69 -3.98 9.81 6.57
C ASP A 69 -4.34 8.33 6.34
N VAL A 70 -5.53 8.05 5.78
CA VAL A 70 -6.09 6.71 5.61
C VAL A 70 -6.41 6.47 4.14
N ILE A 71 -5.97 5.34 3.62
CA ILE A 71 -6.23 4.85 2.27
C ILE A 71 -7.62 4.21 2.24
N SER A 72 -8.54 4.81 1.49
CA SER A 72 -9.88 4.25 1.20
C SER A 72 -9.91 3.60 -0.19
N GLY A 73 -11.06 3.05 -0.58
CA GLY A 73 -11.23 2.42 -1.90
C GLY A 73 -10.88 3.34 -3.07
N VAL A 74 -11.12 4.65 -2.94
CA VAL A 74 -10.84 5.64 -4.00
C VAL A 74 -9.34 5.76 -4.25
N GLU A 75 -8.54 5.90 -3.19
CA GLU A 75 -7.09 6.03 -3.32
C GLU A 75 -6.46 4.72 -3.81
N VAL A 76 -7.02 3.55 -3.46
CA VAL A 76 -6.61 2.26 -4.04
C VAL A 76 -6.90 2.20 -5.54
N GLU A 77 -8.07 2.65 -5.98
CA GLU A 77 -8.42 2.67 -7.41
C GLU A 77 -7.51 3.61 -8.21
N HIS A 78 -7.26 4.82 -7.68
CA HIS A 78 -6.32 5.76 -8.28
C HIS A 78 -4.92 5.19 -8.39
N LEU A 79 -4.44 4.52 -7.33
CA LEU A 79 -3.16 3.82 -7.37
C LEU A 79 -3.15 2.78 -8.48
N ILE A 80 -4.17 1.94 -8.60
CA ILE A 80 -4.27 0.91 -9.64
C ILE A 80 -4.20 1.54 -11.03
N GLN A 81 -4.91 2.64 -11.26
CA GLN A 81 -4.90 3.35 -12.54
C GLN A 81 -3.52 3.94 -12.85
N ARG A 82 -2.90 4.65 -11.90
CA ARG A 82 -1.57 5.29 -12.07
C ARG A 82 -0.45 4.29 -12.25
N THR A 83 -0.54 3.14 -11.58
CA THR A 83 0.48 2.08 -11.64
C THR A 83 0.20 1.04 -12.75
N LYS A 84 -0.94 1.13 -13.45
CA LYS A 84 -1.28 0.25 -14.59
C LYS A 84 -0.22 0.29 -15.69
N HIS A 85 0.31 1.48 -15.98
CA HIS A 85 1.36 1.69 -16.98
C HIS A 85 2.71 1.10 -16.56
N LEU A 86 2.94 0.88 -15.27
CA LEU A 86 4.17 0.25 -14.76
C LEU A 86 4.18 -1.27 -14.98
N ARG A 87 3.03 -1.88 -15.28
CA ARG A 87 2.89 -3.33 -15.54
C ARG A 87 3.12 -3.72 -16.98
N GLN A 88 3.02 -2.80 -17.94
CA GLN A 88 3.31 -3.11 -19.33
C GLN A 88 4.81 -2.96 -19.59
N PRO A 89 5.50 -3.99 -20.10
CA PRO A 89 6.78 -3.78 -20.77
C PRO A 89 6.49 -3.02 -22.08
N ASP A 90 7.33 -2.01 -22.37
CA ASP A 90 7.37 -1.36 -23.69
C ASP A 90 7.61 -2.39 -24.81
#